data_AF-L0DQJ8-F1
#
_entry.id   AF-L0DQJ8-F1
#
_cell.length_a   1.000
_cell.length_b   1.000
_cell.length_c   1.000
_cell.angle_alpha   90.00
_cell.angle_beta   90.00
_cell.angle_gamma   90.00
#
_symmetry.space_group_name_H-M   'P 1'
#
loop_
_entity.id
_entity.type
_entity.pdbx_description
1 polymer ?
#
loop_
_entity_poly.entity_id
_entity_poly.type
_entity_poly.pdbx_seq_one_letter_code
_entity_poly.pdbx_strand_id
1 'polypeptide(L)'
;MHTLFCLGAAGQLTDGQLLARFMERGGEAADAAFETLVERHGPMVLRVCLRVLDDPHDAQDAFQATFLILVRRSSSVRRRDSLGSWLHGVALRVAGNARRKNLRRRRYERRSAERAAEVDVCPDEGGRLDLKRLLHEELGRLPDRYRAPMVLCYLEGHTCEEAAHRLSWPLGTVKSRLARGRERLRGRLLRRGVAPTVGTFMAALAGERAVGAIPVAIEDVTIRAAIGLAAGRGGAVEVGSSVATELMEGALRTMLVTSRKVIAAALLAVGVAVVGTGSLTQRAVGDDPAPPPRESEMIALPLYVVEPPDMIRVDLHESLPGRPIRGDRLVRPDGRISMGYYGQVYVAGLTVSEIKEKIILHLRKYLTEEQLGLVIPDSARSGRSRPVSPADSTRVSVEVVAFNSKAYYVLGDVATPGRMPITGSETVLDGLNCAGGLLPSAAVSNIRLVRPEPGGSNLEKFLKVDYRAIVENGDPATNYQIRPGDRLIVYRDPKSRLMQEQETKAQETNAMIERRLSAVEQRLDRVIELLEGRTPPSSAKESEPEPETP
;
A
#
# COMPACT_ATOMS: atom_id res chain seq x y z
N MET A 1 12.64 -10.36 54.65
CA MET A 1 11.17 -10.22 54.83
C MET A 1 10.59 -9.04 54.05
N HIS A 2 11.25 -7.88 53.97
CA HIS A 2 10.72 -6.70 53.25
C HIS A 2 10.80 -6.79 51.70
N THR A 3 11.83 -7.42 51.14
CA THR A 3 12.02 -7.60 49.69
C THR A 3 10.96 -8.50 49.03
N LEU A 4 10.56 -9.58 49.70
CA LEU A 4 9.50 -10.49 49.22
C LEU A 4 8.11 -9.82 49.16
N PHE A 5 7.83 -8.88 50.08
CA PHE A 5 6.57 -8.13 50.07
C PHE A 5 6.52 -7.11 48.92
N CYS A 6 7.64 -6.46 48.61
CA CYS A 6 7.76 -5.54 47.47
C CYS A 6 7.62 -6.24 46.12
N LEU A 7 8.25 -7.41 45.94
CA LEU A 7 8.10 -8.25 44.73
C LEU A 7 6.66 -8.76 44.55
N GLY A 8 6.01 -9.22 45.63
CA GLY A 8 4.61 -9.65 45.60
C GLY A 8 3.62 -8.54 45.23
N ALA A 9 3.86 -7.31 45.69
CA ALA A 9 3.06 -6.14 45.33
C ALA A 9 3.36 -5.61 43.92
N ALA A 10 4.59 -5.78 43.42
CA ALA A 10 4.98 -5.37 42.07
C ALA A 10 4.40 -6.28 40.98
N GLY A 11 4.23 -7.58 41.27
CA GLY A 11 3.68 -8.55 40.31
C GLY A 11 2.28 -8.23 39.78
N GLN A 12 1.44 -7.52 40.55
CA GLN A 12 0.08 -7.13 40.16
C GLN A 12 -0.01 -5.80 39.40
N LEU A 13 1.09 -5.06 39.30
CA LEU A 13 1.11 -3.76 38.64
C LEU A 13 1.17 -3.89 37.11
N THR A 14 0.57 -2.92 36.44
CA THR A 14 0.69 -2.76 34.98
C THR A 14 2.10 -2.34 34.61
N ASP A 15 2.52 -2.65 33.38
CA ASP A 15 3.85 -2.29 32.86
C ASP A 15 4.10 -0.77 32.96
N GLY A 16 3.04 0.04 32.78
CA GLY A 16 3.16 1.48 32.88
C GLY A 16 3.34 2.01 34.31
N GLN A 17 2.78 1.33 35.31
CA GLN A 17 3.01 1.63 36.72
C GLN A 17 4.41 1.19 37.17
N LEU A 18 4.87 0.02 36.74
CA LEU A 18 6.24 -0.46 37.00
C LEU A 18 7.28 0.48 36.39
N LEU A 19 7.06 0.90 35.13
CA LEU A 19 7.95 1.85 34.47
C LEU A 19 7.91 3.23 35.13
N ALA A 20 6.75 3.69 35.62
CA ALA A 20 6.64 4.94 36.35
C ALA A 20 7.46 4.90 37.66
N ARG A 21 7.30 3.84 38.45
CA ARG A 21 8.06 3.63 39.69
C ARG A 21 9.57 3.54 39.45
N PHE A 22 9.99 2.88 38.37
CA PHE A 22 11.39 2.85 37.97
C PHE A 22 11.94 4.26 37.63
N MET A 23 11.12 5.12 37.02
CA MET A 23 11.53 6.48 36.65
C MET A 23 11.57 7.47 37.83
N GLU A 24 10.96 7.16 38.97
CA GLU A 24 10.96 8.01 40.17
C GLU A 24 12.35 8.11 40.87
N ARG A 25 13.37 7.47 40.28
CA ARG A 25 14.82 7.49 40.62
C ARG A 25 15.16 6.94 42.02
N GLY A 26 15.62 5.70 42.00
CA GLY A 26 16.45 5.10 43.05
C GLY A 26 15.67 4.48 44.22
N GLY A 27 16.27 3.48 44.85
CA GLY A 27 15.73 2.75 45.99
C GLY A 27 15.26 1.33 45.64
N GLU A 28 15.14 0.47 46.66
CA GLU A 28 14.79 -0.94 46.51
C GLU A 28 13.47 -1.16 45.73
N ALA A 29 12.52 -0.22 45.82
CA ALA A 29 11.26 -0.29 45.10
C ALA A 29 11.41 -0.03 43.59
N ALA A 30 12.37 0.79 43.16
CA ALA A 30 12.67 1.02 41.75
C ALA A 30 13.41 -0.18 41.14
N ASP A 31 14.32 -0.78 41.92
CA ASP A 31 15.07 -1.97 41.54
C ASP A 31 14.13 -3.17 41.39
N ALA A 32 13.26 -3.42 42.37
CA ALA A 32 12.24 -4.47 42.31
C ALA A 32 11.24 -4.25 41.15
N ALA A 33 10.89 -2.99 40.84
CA ALA A 33 10.03 -2.68 39.69
C ALA A 33 10.71 -3.02 38.36
N PHE A 34 12.02 -2.76 38.23
CA PHE A 34 12.79 -3.11 37.04
C PHE A 34 13.01 -4.62 36.91
N GLU A 35 13.34 -5.29 38.00
CA GLU A 35 13.44 -6.75 38.08
C GLU A 35 12.14 -7.41 37.60
N THR A 36 10.98 -6.96 38.11
CA THR A 36 9.66 -7.45 37.66
C THR A 36 9.44 -7.23 36.15
N LEU A 37 9.95 -6.14 35.57
CA LEU A 37 9.85 -5.88 34.12
C LEU A 37 10.75 -6.82 33.30
N VAL A 38 11.95 -7.13 33.80
CA VAL A 38 12.88 -8.09 33.17
C VAL A 38 12.32 -9.50 33.25
N GLU A 39 11.81 -9.93 34.40
CA GLU A 39 11.16 -11.23 34.59
C GLU A 39 9.97 -11.38 33.63
N ARG A 40 9.12 -10.35 33.52
CA ARG A 40 7.90 -10.38 32.71
C ARG A 40 8.16 -10.42 31.21
N HIS A 41 9.04 -9.56 30.70
CA HIS A 41 9.24 -9.40 29.24
C HIS A 41 10.51 -10.08 28.73
N GLY A 42 11.42 -10.44 29.61
CA GLY A 42 12.72 -10.99 29.24
C GLY A 42 12.62 -12.30 28.45
N PRO A 43 11.74 -13.28 28.76
CA PRO A 43 11.58 -14.46 27.94
C PRO A 43 11.19 -14.14 26.49
N MET A 44 10.35 -13.12 26.28
CA MET A 44 9.98 -12.65 24.95
C MET A 44 11.16 -12.00 24.24
N VAL A 45 11.88 -11.09 24.90
CA VAL A 45 13.05 -10.40 24.33
C VAL A 45 14.16 -11.39 23.95
N LEU A 46 14.48 -12.33 24.84
CA LEU A 46 15.50 -13.35 24.59
C LEU A 46 15.11 -14.23 23.40
N ARG A 47 13.84 -14.64 23.30
CA ARG A 47 13.33 -15.39 22.15
C ARG A 47 13.49 -14.61 20.85
N VAL A 48 13.19 -13.31 20.83
CA VAL A 48 13.39 -12.48 19.64
C VAL A 48 14.87 -12.44 19.25
N CYS A 49 15.77 -12.24 20.21
CA CYS A 49 17.21 -12.21 19.96
C CYS A 49 17.71 -13.55 19.39
N LEU A 50 17.35 -14.69 19.99
CA LEU A 50 17.70 -16.05 19.54
C LEU A 50 17.08 -16.42 18.19
N ARG A 51 16.00 -15.76 17.76
CA ARG A 51 15.38 -15.99 16.43
C ARG A 51 16.06 -15.19 15.33
N VAL A 52 16.74 -14.10 15.67
CA VAL A 52 17.40 -13.22 14.71
C VAL A 52 18.89 -13.51 14.62
N LEU A 53 19.50 -13.95 15.73
CA LEU A 53 20.92 -14.25 15.86
C LEU A 53 21.09 -15.76 16.03
N ASP A 54 22.02 -16.33 15.27
CA ASP A 54 22.31 -17.76 15.29
C ASP A 54 23.23 -18.15 16.46
N ASP A 55 23.98 -17.19 17.03
CA ASP A 55 24.89 -17.39 18.17
C ASP A 55 24.19 -17.02 19.51
N PRO A 56 24.11 -17.95 20.48
CA PRO A 56 23.55 -17.69 21.80
C PRO A 56 24.22 -16.54 22.57
N HIS A 57 25.53 -16.34 22.41
CA HIS A 57 26.25 -15.26 23.11
C HIS A 57 25.91 -13.90 22.52
N ASP A 58 25.86 -13.78 21.19
CA ASP A 58 25.38 -12.56 20.52
C ASP A 58 23.93 -12.24 20.94
N ALA A 59 23.09 -13.27 21.12
CA ALA A 59 21.72 -13.12 21.56
C ALA A 59 21.62 -12.61 23.02
N GLN A 60 22.51 -13.08 23.90
CA GLN A 60 22.63 -12.57 25.28
C GLN A 60 23.07 -11.11 25.32
N ASP A 61 24.06 -10.73 24.50
CA ASP A 61 24.50 -9.34 24.40
C ASP A 61 23.40 -8.42 23.85
N ALA A 62 22.66 -8.88 22.84
CA ALA A 62 21.53 -8.15 22.28
C ALA A 62 20.36 -8.03 23.27
N PHE A 63 20.13 -9.05 24.11
CA PHE A 63 19.17 -9.03 25.21
C PHE A 63 19.54 -7.96 26.24
N GLN A 64 20.78 -7.99 26.74
CA GLN A 64 21.29 -7.02 27.71
C GLN A 64 21.20 -5.59 27.16
N ALA A 65 21.67 -5.38 25.92
CA ALA A 65 21.61 -4.08 25.24
C ALA A 65 20.16 -3.54 25.12
N THR A 66 19.16 -4.41 24.92
CA THR A 66 17.75 -4.01 24.81
C THR A 66 17.24 -3.40 26.11
N PHE A 67 17.52 -4.02 27.25
CA PHE A 67 17.12 -3.51 28.56
C PHE A 67 17.93 -2.27 29.00
N LEU A 68 19.22 -2.20 28.65
CA LEU A 68 20.01 -0.97 28.86
C LEU A 68 19.46 0.23 28.05
N ILE A 69 18.95 -0.02 26.83
CA ILE A 69 18.24 1.00 26.05
C ILE A 69 16.96 1.42 26.74
N LEU A 70 16.20 0.50 27.35
CA LEU A 70 15.01 0.84 28.14
C LEU A 70 15.36 1.81 29.26
N VAL A 71 16.46 1.59 29.99
CA VAL A 71 16.91 2.51 31.05
C VAL A 71 17.23 3.90 30.48
N ARG A 72 17.98 3.98 29.36
CA ARG A 72 18.35 5.28 28.76
C ARG A 72 17.20 6.02 28.07
N ARG A 73 16.16 5.29 27.66
CA ARG A 73 15.07 5.80 26.81
C ARG A 73 13.70 5.51 27.38
N SER A 74 13.58 5.35 28.70
CA SER A 74 12.33 5.10 29.41
C SER A 74 11.25 6.13 29.06
N SER A 75 11.63 7.41 28.92
CA SER A 75 10.74 8.51 28.49
C SER A 75 10.25 8.43 27.05
N SER A 76 10.87 7.62 26.18
CA SER A 76 10.47 7.46 24.78
C SER A 76 9.29 6.49 24.59
N VAL A 77 8.92 5.77 25.64
CA VAL A 77 7.78 4.84 25.65
C VAL A 77 6.47 5.66 25.75
N ARG A 78 5.96 6.10 24.59
CA ARG A 78 4.79 7.00 24.49
C ARG A 78 3.49 6.43 25.05
N ARG A 79 3.31 5.11 25.01
CA ARG A 79 2.19 4.40 25.66
C ARG A 79 2.80 3.38 26.61
N ARG A 80 2.73 3.68 27.90
CA ARG A 80 3.41 2.89 28.92
C ARG A 80 2.87 1.45 29.01
N ASP A 81 1.62 1.24 28.60
CA ASP A 81 0.99 -0.09 28.56
C ASP A 81 1.25 -0.90 27.27
N SER A 82 2.06 -0.35 26.35
CA SER A 82 2.54 -1.06 25.15
C SER A 82 4.02 -1.45 25.27
N LEU A 83 4.54 -1.61 26.49
CA LEU A 83 5.96 -1.86 26.74
C LEU A 83 6.49 -3.10 26.00
N GLY A 84 5.75 -4.22 26.02
CA GLY A 84 6.10 -5.43 25.27
C GLY A 84 6.28 -5.20 23.76
N SER A 85 5.37 -4.44 23.13
CA SER A 85 5.44 -4.06 21.71
C SER A 85 6.68 -3.20 21.41
N TRP A 86 7.01 -2.29 22.34
CA TRP A 86 8.19 -1.44 22.23
C TRP A 86 9.48 -2.25 22.38
N LEU A 87 9.58 -3.10 23.41
CA LEU A 87 10.72 -3.98 23.67
C LEU A 87 10.97 -4.93 22.51
N HIS A 88 9.92 -5.56 21.97
CA HIS A 88 10.01 -6.37 20.75
C HIS A 88 10.63 -5.58 19.59
N GLY A 89 10.17 -4.33 19.37
CA GLY A 89 10.71 -3.47 18.32
C GLY A 89 12.14 -2.99 18.56
N VAL A 90 12.59 -2.85 19.81
CA VAL A 90 13.99 -2.55 20.16
C VAL A 90 14.86 -3.78 19.96
N ALA A 91 14.46 -4.93 20.50
CA ALA A 91 15.16 -6.21 20.38
C ALA A 91 15.43 -6.56 18.91
N LEU A 92 14.41 -6.45 18.05
CA LEU A 92 14.55 -6.71 16.61
C LEU A 92 15.57 -5.77 15.93
N ARG A 93 15.65 -4.50 16.35
CA ARG A 93 16.62 -3.54 15.83
C ARG A 93 18.04 -3.83 16.32
N VAL A 94 18.19 -4.12 17.61
CA VAL A 94 19.48 -4.46 18.23
C VAL A 94 20.02 -5.74 17.61
N ALA A 95 19.22 -6.80 17.56
CA ALA A 95 19.60 -8.06 16.95
C ALA A 95 19.88 -7.93 15.44
N GLY A 96 19.09 -7.13 14.71
CA GLY A 96 19.37 -6.83 13.31
C GLY A 96 20.68 -6.06 13.08
N ASN A 97 21.07 -5.16 14.01
CA ASN A 97 22.35 -4.47 13.99
C ASN A 97 23.51 -5.44 14.27
N ALA A 98 23.39 -6.26 15.32
CA ALA A 98 24.37 -7.29 15.66
C ALA A 98 24.59 -8.25 14.49
N ARG A 99 23.52 -8.76 13.88
CA ARG A 99 23.59 -9.64 12.70
C ARG A 99 24.31 -8.98 11.52
N ARG A 100 24.00 -7.72 11.20
CA ARG A 100 24.70 -6.97 10.14
C ARG A 100 26.19 -6.81 10.44
N LYS A 101 26.54 -6.54 11.69
CA LYS A 101 27.94 -6.45 12.15
C LYS A 101 28.64 -7.81 11.99
N ASN A 102 28.01 -8.90 12.40
CA ASN A 102 28.58 -10.25 12.35
C ASN A 102 28.70 -10.76 10.90
N LEU A 103 27.72 -10.50 10.04
CA LEU A 103 27.82 -10.79 8.60
C LEU A 103 28.93 -9.98 7.93
N ARG A 104 29.11 -8.71 8.31
CA ARG A 104 30.20 -7.88 7.80
C ARG A 104 31.56 -8.40 8.27
N ARG A 105 31.68 -8.74 9.56
CA ARG A 105 32.88 -9.36 10.16
C ARG A 105 33.23 -10.68 9.45
N ARG A 106 32.26 -11.58 9.30
CA ARG A 106 32.42 -12.85 8.56
C ARG A 106 32.83 -12.63 7.11
N ARG A 107 32.34 -11.61 6.40
CA ARG A 107 32.80 -11.29 5.02
C ARG A 107 34.25 -10.84 4.98
N TYR A 108 34.73 -10.07 5.96
CA TYR A 108 36.14 -9.68 6.05
C TYR A 108 37.04 -10.86 6.44
N GLU A 109 36.60 -11.67 7.40
CA GLU A 109 37.30 -12.89 7.82
C GLU A 109 37.32 -13.92 6.69
N ARG A 110 36.23 -14.10 5.94
CA ARG A 110 36.13 -15.00 4.78
C ARG A 110 36.95 -14.50 3.59
N ARG A 111 37.00 -13.19 3.33
CA ARG A 111 37.93 -12.61 2.33
C ARG A 111 39.41 -12.76 2.75
N SER A 112 39.68 -12.89 4.05
CA SER A 112 41.01 -13.21 4.60
C SER A 112 41.29 -14.72 4.61
N ALA A 113 40.26 -15.56 4.74
CA ALA A 113 40.32 -17.02 4.81
C ALA A 113 40.14 -17.73 3.46
N GLU A 114 39.61 -17.06 2.42
CA GLU A 114 39.57 -17.50 1.01
C GLU A 114 40.99 -17.63 0.41
N ARG A 115 42.02 -17.24 1.17
CA ARG A 115 43.44 -17.58 0.91
C ARG A 115 43.88 -18.92 1.52
N ALA A 116 43.03 -19.63 2.26
CA ALA A 116 43.42 -20.75 3.14
C ALA A 116 42.45 -21.96 3.18
N ALA A 117 41.85 -22.32 2.03
CA ALA A 117 41.24 -23.63 1.73
C ALA A 117 39.70 -23.77 1.75
N GLU A 118 39.28 -24.66 0.83
CA GLU A 118 37.93 -25.14 0.51
C GLU A 118 37.42 -26.24 1.48
N VAL A 119 36.13 -26.55 1.30
CA VAL A 119 35.34 -27.72 1.75
C VAL A 119 34.68 -27.59 3.13
N ASP A 120 33.37 -27.37 3.18
CA ASP A 120 32.33 -28.42 3.10
C ASP A 120 30.94 -27.76 3.21
N VAL A 121 29.98 -28.21 2.42
CA VAL A 121 28.57 -27.79 2.52
C VAL A 121 27.73 -29.05 2.54
N CYS A 122 27.01 -29.25 3.64
CA CYS A 122 25.80 -30.06 3.67
C CYS A 122 24.64 -29.28 4.32
N PRO A 123 23.37 -29.57 3.94
CA PRO A 123 22.27 -28.63 4.03
C PRO A 123 21.23 -28.96 5.13
N ASP A 124 20.36 -27.97 5.37
CA ASP A 124 18.98 -28.09 5.88
C ASP A 124 18.69 -28.06 7.40
N GLU A 125 18.85 -26.87 8.00
CA GLU A 125 18.02 -26.33 9.11
C GLU A 125 17.55 -24.88 8.80
N GLY A 126 17.98 -24.31 7.67
CA GLY A 126 17.83 -22.89 7.34
C GLY A 126 16.40 -22.45 7.04
N GLY A 127 15.55 -23.35 6.52
CA GLY A 127 14.19 -23.00 6.11
C GLY A 127 13.27 -22.59 7.26
N ARG A 128 13.38 -23.24 8.43
CA ARG A 128 12.52 -22.98 9.60
C ARG A 128 13.00 -21.75 10.39
N LEU A 129 14.32 -21.56 10.51
CA LEU A 129 14.93 -20.36 11.10
C LEU A 129 14.66 -19.11 10.25
N ASP A 130 14.76 -19.23 8.92
CA ASP A 130 14.49 -18.12 8.00
C ASP A 130 13.02 -17.66 8.04
N LEU A 131 12.06 -18.59 8.13
CA LEU A 131 10.64 -18.27 8.25
C LEU A 131 10.31 -17.53 9.56
N LYS A 132 10.82 -18.02 10.69
CA LYS A 132 10.55 -17.41 12.00
C LYS A 132 11.20 -16.02 12.11
N ARG A 133 12.39 -15.83 11.54
CA ARG A 133 13.04 -14.52 11.42
C ARG A 133 12.22 -13.57 10.55
N LEU A 134 11.77 -14.04 9.39
CA LEU A 134 10.95 -13.26 8.46
C LEU A 134 9.66 -12.75 9.11
N LEU A 135 9.04 -13.60 9.92
CA LEU A 135 7.83 -13.27 10.66
C LEU A 135 8.06 -12.12 11.65
N HIS A 136 9.15 -12.17 12.44
CA HIS A 136 9.47 -11.10 13.40
C HIS A 136 9.81 -9.79 12.69
N GLU A 137 10.49 -9.84 11.54
CA GLU A 137 10.73 -8.66 10.69
C GLU A 137 9.42 -8.01 10.22
N GLU A 138 8.49 -8.80 9.68
CA GLU A 138 7.22 -8.27 9.20
C GLU A 138 6.29 -7.83 10.32
N LEU A 139 6.29 -8.53 11.46
CA LEU A 139 5.59 -8.10 12.68
C LEU A 139 6.13 -6.76 13.19
N GLY A 140 7.46 -6.57 13.15
CA GLY A 140 8.12 -5.31 13.51
C GLY A 140 7.71 -4.12 12.62
N ARG A 141 7.38 -4.37 11.36
CA ARG A 141 6.92 -3.37 10.38
C ARG A 141 5.44 -3.02 10.49
N LEU A 142 4.65 -3.75 11.28
CA LEU A 142 3.24 -3.45 11.45
C LEU A 142 3.04 -2.18 12.31
N PRO A 143 2.00 -1.37 12.00
CA PRO A 143 1.60 -0.29 12.89
C PRO A 143 1.34 -0.77 14.31
N ASP A 144 1.74 0.02 15.30
CA ASP A 144 1.70 -0.38 16.73
C ASP A 144 0.31 -0.83 17.19
N ARG A 145 -0.76 -0.21 16.66
CA ARG A 145 -2.15 -0.59 16.94
C ARG A 145 -2.51 -2.05 16.59
N TYR A 146 -1.77 -2.67 15.68
CA TYR A 146 -1.95 -4.08 15.30
C TYR A 146 -0.86 -4.97 15.90
N ARG A 147 0.36 -4.44 16.05
CA ARG A 147 1.50 -5.17 16.63
C ARG A 147 1.32 -5.43 18.12
N ALA A 148 0.88 -4.44 18.89
CA ALA A 148 0.73 -4.56 20.34
C ALA A 148 -0.13 -5.75 20.80
N PRO A 149 -1.36 -5.96 20.30
CA PRO A 149 -2.16 -7.12 20.71
C PRO A 149 -1.58 -8.44 20.22
N MET A 150 -0.85 -8.47 19.10
CA MET A 150 -0.18 -9.69 18.64
C MET A 150 0.99 -10.09 19.52
N VAL A 151 1.82 -9.11 19.93
CA VAL A 151 2.95 -9.37 20.82
C VAL A 151 2.42 -9.91 22.15
N LEU A 152 1.41 -9.26 22.74
CA LEU A 152 0.79 -9.71 23.99
C LEU A 152 0.22 -11.13 23.87
N CYS A 153 -0.62 -11.40 22.86
CA CYS A 153 -1.31 -12.69 22.77
C CYS A 153 -0.45 -13.84 22.24
N TYR A 154 0.40 -13.59 21.24
CA TYR A 154 1.16 -14.65 20.56
C TYR A 154 2.58 -14.82 21.08
N LEU A 155 3.25 -13.74 21.50
CA LEU A 155 4.65 -13.82 21.97
C LEU A 155 4.74 -13.93 23.49
N GLU A 156 3.92 -13.17 24.21
CA GLU A 156 3.87 -13.16 25.68
C GLU A 156 2.82 -14.11 26.26
N GLY A 157 1.87 -14.60 25.44
CA GLY A 157 0.94 -15.66 25.81
C GLY A 157 -0.33 -15.21 26.55
N HIS A 158 -0.62 -13.92 26.55
CA HIS A 158 -1.81 -13.35 27.21
C HIS A 158 -3.11 -13.73 26.51
N THR A 159 -4.16 -13.92 27.30
CA THR A 159 -5.51 -14.07 26.74
C THR A 159 -5.97 -12.77 26.07
N CYS A 160 -6.95 -12.84 25.18
CA CYS A 160 -7.51 -11.63 24.56
C CYS A 160 -8.12 -10.67 25.60
N GLU A 161 -8.61 -11.20 26.72
CA GLU A 161 -9.17 -10.44 27.84
C GLU A 161 -8.07 -9.74 28.63
N GLU A 162 -7.01 -10.45 29.01
CA GLU A 162 -5.82 -9.84 29.63
C GLU A 162 -5.20 -8.76 28.74
N ALA A 163 -5.08 -9.01 27.44
CA ALA A 163 -4.57 -8.04 26.49
C ALA A 163 -5.48 -6.81 26.36
N ALA A 164 -6.80 -6.99 26.48
CA ALA A 164 -7.77 -5.90 26.48
C ALA A 164 -7.61 -5.01 27.73
N HIS A 165 -7.47 -5.63 28.91
CA HIS A 165 -7.20 -4.92 30.15
C HIS A 165 -5.88 -4.15 30.10
N ARG A 166 -4.80 -4.79 29.67
CA ARG A 166 -3.47 -4.15 29.60
C ARG A 166 -3.43 -3.00 28.60
N LEU A 167 -3.96 -3.18 27.39
CA LEU A 167 -3.97 -2.12 26.38
C LEU A 167 -5.02 -1.03 26.63
N SER A 168 -5.86 -1.19 27.66
CA SER A 168 -7.03 -0.35 27.93
C SER A 168 -7.97 -0.25 26.71
N TRP A 169 -8.20 -1.36 26.01
CA TRP A 169 -9.08 -1.43 24.83
C TRP A 169 -10.26 -2.36 25.08
N PRO A 170 -11.44 -2.13 24.45
CA PRO A 170 -12.54 -3.10 24.50
C PRO A 170 -12.14 -4.45 23.89
N LEU A 171 -12.62 -5.57 24.45
CA LEU A 171 -12.31 -6.93 23.98
C LEU A 171 -12.61 -7.11 22.48
N GLY A 172 -13.74 -6.57 21.99
CA GLY A 172 -14.09 -6.60 20.57
C GLY A 172 -13.08 -5.85 19.69
N THR A 173 -12.48 -4.77 20.19
CA THR A 173 -11.42 -4.02 19.50
C THR A 173 -10.13 -4.84 19.41
N VAL A 174 -9.75 -5.57 20.46
CA VAL A 174 -8.60 -6.47 20.45
C VAL A 174 -8.80 -7.59 19.43
N LYS A 175 -9.95 -8.29 19.47
CA LYS A 175 -10.28 -9.38 18.53
C LYS A 175 -10.26 -8.90 17.07
N SER A 176 -10.89 -7.74 16.79
CA SER A 176 -10.90 -7.15 15.45
C SER A 176 -9.50 -6.74 14.96
N ARG A 177 -8.68 -6.12 15.83
CA ARG A 177 -7.31 -5.71 15.50
C ARG A 177 -6.37 -6.89 15.30
N LEU A 178 -6.54 -7.97 16.06
CA LEU A 178 -5.82 -9.23 15.85
C LEU A 178 -6.17 -9.83 14.48
N ALA A 179 -7.46 -9.90 14.12
CA ALA A 179 -7.87 -10.40 12.81
C ALA A 179 -7.30 -9.57 11.66
N ARG A 180 -7.47 -8.24 11.70
CA ARG A 180 -6.92 -7.33 10.67
C ARG A 180 -5.40 -7.35 10.61
N GLY A 181 -4.76 -7.51 11.76
CA GLY A 181 -3.31 -7.63 11.80
C GLY A 181 -2.85 -8.93 11.15
N ARG A 182 -3.50 -10.08 11.45
CA ARG A 182 -3.14 -11.37 10.85
C ARG A 182 -3.25 -11.32 9.33
N GLU A 183 -4.31 -10.69 8.81
CA GLU A 183 -4.49 -10.49 7.38
C GLU A 183 -3.35 -9.65 6.77
N ARG A 184 -2.99 -8.54 7.42
CA ARG A 184 -1.86 -7.70 6.98
C ARG A 184 -0.53 -8.45 6.99
N LEU A 185 -0.31 -9.29 7.99
CA LEU A 185 0.91 -10.09 8.11
C LEU A 185 0.93 -11.20 7.04
N ARG A 186 -0.21 -11.88 6.80
CA ARG A 186 -0.38 -12.87 5.73
C ARG A 186 -0.08 -12.26 4.35
N GLY A 187 -0.67 -11.11 4.02
CA GLY A 187 -0.39 -10.42 2.76
C GLY A 187 1.07 -9.96 2.62
N ARG A 188 1.75 -9.64 3.73
CA ARG A 188 3.19 -9.31 3.72
C ARG A 188 4.07 -10.53 3.48
N LEU A 189 3.75 -11.67 4.09
CA LEU A 189 4.50 -12.92 3.90
C LEU A 189 4.31 -13.50 2.50
N LEU A 190 3.09 -13.43 1.94
CA LEU A 190 2.81 -13.84 0.57
C LEU A 190 3.63 -13.06 -0.46
N ARG A 191 3.80 -11.75 -0.26
CA ARG A 191 4.68 -10.92 -1.11
C ARG A 191 6.16 -11.29 -1.05
N ARG A 192 6.58 -12.02 -0.01
CA ARG A 192 7.95 -12.53 0.13
C ARG A 192 8.10 -14.00 -0.28
N GLY A 193 7.11 -14.53 -1.01
CA GLY A 193 7.13 -15.90 -1.53
C GLY A 193 6.80 -16.97 -0.50
N VAL A 194 6.36 -16.58 0.71
CA VAL A 194 5.95 -17.52 1.75
C VAL A 194 4.43 -17.62 1.75
N ALA A 195 3.90 -18.79 1.41
CA ALA A 195 2.48 -19.11 1.52
C ALA A 195 2.22 -19.94 2.79
N PRO A 196 2.12 -19.31 3.98
CA PRO A 196 1.91 -20.09 5.17
C PRO A 196 0.47 -20.63 5.18
N THR A 197 0.31 -21.95 5.34
CA THR A 197 -0.98 -22.54 5.72
C THR A 197 -1.42 -21.94 7.05
N VAL A 198 -2.73 -21.80 7.28
CA VAL A 198 -3.25 -21.15 8.52
C VAL A 198 -2.69 -21.83 9.77
N GLY A 199 -2.53 -23.16 9.75
CA GLY A 199 -1.91 -23.94 10.83
C GLY A 199 -0.42 -23.62 11.03
N THR A 200 0.39 -23.56 9.97
CA THR A 200 1.83 -23.22 10.09
C THR A 200 2.04 -21.75 10.47
N PHE A 201 1.19 -20.85 10.00
CA PHE A 201 1.21 -19.43 10.39
C PHE A 201 0.91 -19.26 11.89
N MET A 202 -0.13 -19.92 12.39
CA MET A 202 -0.52 -19.86 13.79
C MET A 202 0.48 -20.59 14.69
N ALA A 203 1.06 -21.71 14.24
CA ALA A 203 2.12 -22.40 14.95
C ALA A 203 3.44 -21.61 14.96
N ALA A 204 3.76 -20.87 13.90
CA ALA A 204 4.93 -20.00 13.84
C ALA A 204 4.75 -18.73 14.71
N LEU A 205 3.53 -18.16 14.74
CA LEU A 205 3.18 -17.04 15.62
C LEU A 205 3.13 -17.45 17.10
N ALA A 206 2.54 -18.61 17.40
CA ALA A 206 2.50 -19.19 18.73
C ALA A 206 3.82 -19.89 19.12
N GLY A 207 4.86 -19.74 18.29
CA GLY A 207 6.06 -20.57 18.24
C GLY A 207 6.66 -20.89 19.61
N GLU A 208 6.42 -22.13 20.04
CA GLU A 208 7.04 -22.91 21.12
C GLU A 208 7.29 -22.12 22.41
N ARG A 209 6.41 -22.36 23.39
CA ARG A 209 6.54 -21.99 24.82
C ARG A 209 7.82 -22.53 25.51
N ALA A 210 8.76 -23.11 24.76
CA ALA A 210 9.82 -23.98 25.27
C ALA A 210 11.10 -23.27 25.75
N VAL A 211 11.23 -21.94 25.58
CA VAL A 211 12.24 -21.18 26.34
C VAL A 211 11.59 -20.79 27.67
N GLY A 212 11.54 -21.77 28.57
CA GLY A 212 11.09 -21.59 29.95
C GLY A 212 12.23 -21.02 30.78
N ALA A 213 11.95 -19.88 31.42
CA ALA A 213 12.86 -19.09 32.26
C ALA A 213 14.15 -18.58 31.57
N ILE A 214 14.47 -17.33 31.84
CA ILE A 214 15.79 -16.77 31.51
C ILE A 214 16.80 -17.48 32.41
N PRO A 215 17.99 -17.88 31.93
CA PRO A 215 19.05 -18.32 32.83
C PRO A 215 19.31 -17.21 33.86
N VAL A 216 19.14 -17.52 35.15
CA VAL A 216 19.25 -16.56 36.27
C VAL A 216 20.52 -15.70 36.20
N ALA A 217 21.61 -16.26 35.69
CA ALA A 217 22.87 -15.56 35.48
C ALA A 217 22.79 -14.36 34.50
N ILE A 218 21.96 -14.41 33.46
CA ILE A 218 21.80 -13.31 32.49
C ILE A 218 20.90 -12.22 33.07
N GLU A 219 19.89 -12.62 33.83
CA GLU A 219 18.95 -11.73 34.51
C GLU A 219 19.67 -10.86 35.54
N ASP A 220 20.44 -11.48 36.45
CA ASP A 220 21.21 -10.77 37.48
C ASP A 220 22.25 -9.80 36.90
N VAL A 221 22.90 -10.17 35.79
CA VAL A 221 23.88 -9.30 35.11
C VAL A 221 23.18 -8.12 34.44
N THR A 222 22.01 -8.35 33.84
CA THR A 222 21.23 -7.29 33.18
C THR A 222 20.65 -6.31 34.19
N ILE A 223 20.09 -6.82 35.29
CA ILE A 223 19.50 -6.02 36.36
C ILE A 223 20.58 -5.16 37.02
N ARG A 224 21.73 -5.74 37.41
CA ARG A 224 22.84 -4.99 38.01
C ARG A 224 23.39 -3.90 37.08
N ALA A 225 23.59 -4.20 35.80
CA ALA A 225 24.06 -3.23 34.81
C ALA A 225 23.04 -2.10 34.57
N ALA A 226 21.75 -2.42 34.56
CA ALA A 226 20.66 -1.46 34.39
C ALA A 226 20.49 -0.52 35.59
N ILE A 227 20.53 -1.04 36.81
CA ILE A 227 20.45 -0.26 38.06
C ILE A 227 21.67 0.66 38.18
N GLY A 228 22.87 0.14 37.91
CA GLY A 228 24.10 0.95 37.90
C GLY A 228 24.04 2.11 36.90
N LEU A 229 23.49 1.86 35.71
CA LEU A 229 23.30 2.88 34.68
C LEU A 229 22.23 3.94 35.07
N ALA A 230 21.14 3.51 35.72
CA ALA A 230 20.06 4.40 36.17
C ALA A 230 20.49 5.31 37.33
N ALA A 231 21.35 4.80 38.23
CA ALA A 231 21.86 5.54 39.39
C ALA A 231 22.89 6.63 39.04
N GLY A 232 23.25 6.81 37.76
CA GLY A 232 24.20 7.85 37.33
C GLY A 232 25.64 7.62 37.80
N ARG A 233 25.96 6.43 38.33
CA ARG A 233 27.33 6.05 38.71
C ARG A 233 28.13 5.73 37.46
N GLY A 234 28.58 6.78 36.77
CA GLY A 234 29.40 6.72 35.54
C GLY A 234 30.85 6.30 35.78
N GLY A 235 31.13 5.47 36.78
CA GLY A 235 32.46 4.95 37.08
C GLY A 235 32.41 3.43 37.17
N ALA A 236 33.14 2.76 36.28
CA ALA A 236 33.65 1.38 36.30
C ALA A 236 33.11 0.37 37.36
N VAL A 237 31.79 0.26 37.52
CA VAL A 237 31.17 -0.86 38.24
C VAL A 237 30.56 -1.75 37.18
N GLU A 238 31.23 -2.89 36.93
CA GLU A 238 30.80 -4.05 36.14
C GLU A 238 29.61 -3.79 35.19
N VAL A 239 29.82 -2.90 34.22
CA VAL A 239 28.88 -2.82 33.10
C VAL A 239 29.07 -4.13 32.37
N GLY A 240 27.99 -4.94 32.27
CA GLY A 240 28.02 -6.23 31.58
C GLY A 240 28.68 -6.15 30.20
N SER A 241 29.02 -7.31 29.62
CA SER A 241 29.69 -7.51 28.33
C SER A 241 29.96 -6.23 27.52
N SER A 242 31.23 -5.87 27.31
CA SER A 242 31.63 -4.69 26.51
C SER A 242 30.93 -4.64 25.14
N VAL A 243 30.59 -5.81 24.58
CA VAL A 243 29.83 -5.98 23.35
C VAL A 243 28.39 -5.48 23.48
N ALA A 244 27.70 -5.73 24.59
CA ALA A 244 26.33 -5.26 24.84
C ALA A 244 26.26 -3.73 24.90
N THR A 245 27.25 -3.07 25.50
CA THR A 245 27.31 -1.59 25.54
C THR A 245 27.56 -0.97 24.16
N GLU A 246 28.43 -1.59 23.36
CA GLU A 246 28.68 -1.19 21.97
C GLU A 246 27.44 -1.38 21.09
N LEU A 247 26.73 -2.50 21.26
CA LEU A 247 25.46 -2.78 20.57
C LEU A 247 24.36 -1.78 20.96
N MET A 248 24.27 -1.45 22.26
CA MET A 248 23.37 -0.40 22.75
C MET A 248 23.69 0.93 22.06
N GLU A 249 24.95 1.37 22.07
CA GLU A 249 25.32 2.66 21.50
C GLU A 249 25.10 2.70 19.99
N GLY A 250 25.46 1.63 19.28
CA GLY A 250 25.17 1.47 17.85
C GLY A 250 23.67 1.53 17.55
N ALA A 251 22.84 0.85 18.35
CA ALA A 251 21.38 0.90 18.22
C ALA A 251 20.83 2.30 18.48
N LEU A 252 21.26 2.98 19.55
CA LEU A 252 20.84 4.35 19.85
C LEU A 252 21.23 5.34 18.74
N ARG A 253 22.42 5.20 18.15
CA ARG A 253 22.84 5.98 16.98
C ARG A 253 21.93 5.72 15.79
N THR A 254 21.61 4.46 15.47
CA THR A 254 20.67 4.14 14.37
C THR A 254 19.26 4.67 14.61
N MET A 255 18.78 4.65 15.86
CA MET A 255 17.48 5.20 16.26
C MET A 255 17.42 6.72 16.11
N LEU A 256 18.48 7.41 16.52
CA LEU A 256 18.62 8.87 16.37
C LEU A 256 18.72 9.28 14.90
N VAL A 257 19.46 8.51 14.09
CA VAL A 257 19.59 8.77 12.65
C VAL A 257 18.28 8.50 11.92
N THR A 258 17.54 7.44 12.25
CA THR A 258 16.22 7.19 11.63
C THR A 258 15.18 8.23 12.04
N SER A 259 15.15 8.66 13.30
CA SER A 259 14.27 9.75 13.74
C SER A 259 14.64 11.10 13.13
N ARG A 260 15.94 11.42 13.05
CA ARG A 260 16.44 12.64 12.39
C ARG A 260 16.27 12.60 10.88
N LYS A 261 16.38 11.45 10.21
CA LYS A 261 16.10 11.31 8.77
C LYS A 261 14.62 11.56 8.45
N VAL A 262 13.69 11.13 9.31
CA VAL A 262 12.26 11.42 9.13
C VAL A 262 11.96 12.91 9.35
N ILE A 263 12.58 13.53 10.36
CA ILE A 263 12.44 14.98 10.62
C ILE A 263 13.16 15.80 9.54
N ALA A 264 14.34 15.38 9.09
CA ALA A 264 15.07 16.02 8.01
C ALA A 264 14.36 15.86 6.67
N ALA A 265 13.71 14.73 6.39
CA ALA A 265 12.85 14.57 5.20
C ALA A 265 11.60 15.45 5.29
N ALA A 266 11.03 15.62 6.48
CA ALA A 266 9.91 16.54 6.70
C ALA A 266 10.34 18.02 6.60
N LEU A 267 11.51 18.38 7.13
CA LEU A 267 12.09 19.72 7.03
C LEU A 267 12.65 20.02 5.64
N LEU A 268 13.13 19.02 4.89
CA LEU A 268 13.45 19.15 3.47
C LEU A 268 12.16 19.33 2.67
N ALA A 269 11.08 18.62 2.99
CA ALA A 269 9.79 18.84 2.34
C ALA A 269 9.22 20.24 2.61
N VAL A 270 9.44 20.78 3.81
CA VAL A 270 9.06 22.17 4.17
C VAL A 270 10.05 23.19 3.60
N GLY A 271 11.35 22.90 3.59
CA GLY A 271 12.41 23.78 3.09
C GLY A 271 12.41 23.90 1.56
N VAL A 272 12.10 22.81 0.84
CA VAL A 272 11.88 22.82 -0.61
C VAL A 272 10.64 23.66 -0.98
N ALA A 273 9.66 23.77 -0.08
CA ALA A 273 8.51 24.67 -0.27
C ALA A 273 8.84 26.15 0.00
N VAL A 274 9.94 26.47 0.70
CA VAL A 274 10.32 27.85 1.09
C VAL A 274 11.47 28.42 0.23
N VAL A 275 12.33 27.56 -0.34
CA VAL A 275 13.57 27.99 -1.02
C VAL A 275 13.55 27.76 -2.55
N GLY A 276 12.41 27.33 -3.10
CA GLY A 276 12.21 27.09 -4.54
C GLY A 276 12.21 28.33 -5.46
N THR A 277 13.01 29.37 -5.17
CA THR A 277 13.25 30.52 -6.08
C THR A 277 14.75 30.88 -6.26
N GLY A 278 15.71 30.06 -5.83
CA GLY A 278 17.14 30.40 -5.90
C GLY A 278 18.05 29.30 -6.46
N SER A 279 18.43 29.46 -7.72
CA SER A 279 19.31 28.68 -8.60
C SER A 279 20.62 28.04 -8.06
N LEU A 280 20.87 26.80 -8.52
CA LEU A 280 22.13 26.15 -9.01
C LEU A 280 23.32 25.96 -8.01
N THR A 281 24.11 24.87 -7.91
CA THR A 281 24.67 23.86 -8.85
C THR A 281 25.23 22.61 -8.12
N GLN A 282 25.10 21.40 -8.72
CA GLN A 282 26.06 20.24 -8.78
C GLN A 282 26.53 19.53 -7.47
N ARG A 283 26.65 18.20 -7.29
CA ARG A 283 26.46 16.94 -8.06
C ARG A 283 26.52 15.81 -7.00
N ALA A 284 25.78 14.71 -7.19
CA ALA A 284 26.27 13.33 -6.97
C ALA A 284 25.25 12.35 -7.55
N VAL A 285 25.72 11.59 -8.55
CA VAL A 285 24.99 10.62 -9.34
C VAL A 285 24.53 9.45 -8.46
N GLY A 286 23.23 9.31 -8.31
CA GLY A 286 22.55 8.06 -7.99
C GLY A 286 21.41 7.93 -9.00
N ASP A 287 21.23 6.74 -9.53
CA ASP A 287 20.24 6.38 -10.56
C ASP A 287 18.82 6.62 -10.01
N ASP A 288 18.35 7.87 -10.05
CA ASP A 288 17.00 8.25 -9.68
C ASP A 288 16.08 7.94 -10.87
N PRO A 289 14.93 7.26 -10.64
CA PRO A 289 13.98 7.03 -11.72
C PRO A 289 13.55 8.39 -12.25
N ALA A 290 13.72 8.60 -13.56
CA ALA A 290 13.42 9.85 -14.24
C ALA A 290 12.08 10.44 -13.75
N PRO A 291 12.01 11.78 -13.54
CA PRO A 291 10.78 12.42 -13.10
C PRO A 291 9.62 12.02 -14.04
N PRO A 292 8.41 11.79 -13.49
CA PRO A 292 7.27 11.42 -14.33
C PRO A 292 7.04 12.53 -15.38
N PRO A 293 6.81 12.17 -16.65
CA PRO A 293 6.67 13.15 -17.73
C PRO A 293 5.52 14.11 -17.44
N ARG A 294 5.77 15.39 -17.68
CA ARG A 294 4.85 16.52 -17.45
C ARG A 294 4.50 17.15 -18.79
N GLU A 295 3.51 18.04 -18.82
CA GLU A 295 3.12 18.80 -20.02
C GLU A 295 4.33 19.47 -20.74
N SER A 296 5.26 20.06 -19.99
CA SER A 296 6.45 20.70 -20.58
C SER A 296 7.58 19.72 -20.96
N GLU A 297 7.50 18.47 -20.51
CA GLU A 297 8.51 17.42 -20.71
C GLU A 297 7.82 16.11 -21.15
N MET A 298 6.96 16.20 -22.15
CA MET A 298 6.25 15.03 -22.67
C MET A 298 7.23 14.07 -23.33
N ILE A 299 7.11 12.79 -23.00
CA ILE A 299 7.88 11.75 -23.65
C ILE A 299 7.05 11.25 -24.83
N ALA A 300 7.65 11.24 -26.03
CA ALA A 300 7.04 10.58 -27.18
C ALA A 300 6.86 9.10 -26.85
N LEU A 301 5.60 8.67 -26.75
CA LEU A 301 5.29 7.24 -26.63
C LEU A 301 5.72 6.54 -27.93
N PRO A 302 6.10 5.25 -27.87
CA PRO A 302 6.36 4.48 -29.08
C PRO A 302 5.13 4.52 -29.99
N LEU A 303 5.38 4.43 -31.31
CA LEU A 303 4.33 4.47 -32.32
C LEU A 303 3.17 3.53 -31.94
N TYR A 304 1.94 4.01 -32.13
CA TYR A 304 0.78 3.24 -31.73
C TYR A 304 0.72 1.93 -32.52
N VAL A 305 0.88 0.84 -31.77
CA VAL A 305 0.67 -0.51 -32.23
C VAL A 305 -0.78 -0.91 -32.01
N VAL A 306 -1.40 -1.48 -33.05
CA VAL A 306 -2.78 -1.95 -33.05
C VAL A 306 -2.90 -3.27 -32.29
N GLU A 307 -3.91 -3.38 -31.45
CA GLU A 307 -4.23 -4.57 -30.65
C GLU A 307 -5.75 -4.84 -30.65
N PRO A 308 -6.21 -6.08 -30.39
CA PRO A 308 -7.63 -6.32 -30.20
C PRO A 308 -8.15 -5.55 -28.95
N PRO A 309 -9.35 -4.94 -28.97
CA PRO A 309 -10.36 -4.88 -30.03
C PRO A 309 -10.40 -3.52 -30.77
N ASP A 310 -9.26 -3.06 -31.31
CA ASP A 310 -9.20 -1.82 -32.11
C ASP A 310 -10.03 -1.89 -33.40
N MET A 311 -10.45 -0.72 -33.88
CA MET A 311 -11.17 -0.58 -35.15
C MET A 311 -10.34 0.22 -36.14
N ILE A 312 -10.12 -0.35 -37.32
CA ILE A 312 -9.29 0.24 -38.37
C ILE A 312 -10.15 0.46 -39.60
N ARG A 313 -10.11 1.65 -40.18
CA ARG A 313 -10.64 1.93 -41.51
C ARG A 313 -9.57 1.64 -42.54
N VAL A 314 -9.93 0.87 -43.54
CA VAL A 314 -9.05 0.58 -44.65
C VAL A 314 -9.81 0.93 -45.91
N ASP A 315 -9.33 1.92 -46.63
CA ASP A 315 -9.95 2.39 -47.86
C ASP A 315 -9.00 2.20 -49.04
N LEU A 316 -9.54 1.69 -50.14
CA LEU A 316 -8.89 1.75 -51.44
C LEU A 316 -9.57 2.82 -52.30
N HIS A 317 -8.74 3.74 -52.77
CA HIS A 317 -9.13 4.75 -53.74
C HIS A 317 -9.23 4.06 -55.12
N GLU A 318 -10.36 4.24 -55.82
CA GLU A 318 -10.70 3.54 -57.08
C GLU A 318 -10.91 2.01 -56.98
N SER A 319 -11.68 1.54 -55.99
CA SER A 319 -12.11 0.14 -55.96
C SER A 319 -13.09 -0.17 -57.11
N LEU A 320 -12.96 -1.36 -57.72
CA LEU A 320 -13.86 -1.87 -58.76
C LEU A 320 -15.35 -1.74 -58.37
N PRO A 321 -16.24 -1.36 -59.31
CA PRO A 321 -17.68 -1.31 -59.04
C PRO A 321 -18.19 -2.70 -58.63
N GLY A 322 -18.73 -2.82 -57.40
CA GLY A 322 -19.35 -4.04 -56.87
C GLY A 322 -18.60 -4.76 -55.74
N ARG A 323 -17.33 -4.42 -55.44
CA ARG A 323 -16.57 -5.01 -54.32
C ARG A 323 -15.73 -3.95 -53.57
N PRO A 324 -16.37 -2.95 -52.93
CA PRO A 324 -15.64 -1.91 -52.22
C PRO A 324 -14.89 -2.53 -51.04
N ILE A 325 -13.58 -2.26 -50.98
CA ILE A 325 -12.73 -2.64 -49.83
C ILE A 325 -12.81 -1.56 -48.73
N ARG A 326 -13.63 -0.52 -48.94
CA ARG A 326 -13.85 0.57 -47.98
C ARG A 326 -14.64 0.12 -46.77
N GLY A 327 -14.26 0.65 -45.61
CA GLY A 327 -15.02 0.48 -44.38
C GLY A 327 -14.20 0.09 -43.15
N ASP A 328 -14.90 0.11 -42.03
CA ASP A 328 -14.34 -0.09 -40.70
C ASP A 328 -14.24 -1.59 -40.41
N ARG A 329 -13.09 -2.01 -39.90
CA ARG A 329 -12.75 -3.40 -39.62
C ARG A 329 -12.31 -3.54 -38.18
N LEU A 330 -13.04 -4.37 -37.45
CA LEU A 330 -12.69 -4.75 -36.08
C LEU A 330 -11.52 -5.74 -36.10
N VAL A 331 -10.50 -5.46 -35.30
CA VAL A 331 -9.42 -6.40 -34.99
C VAL A 331 -9.97 -7.47 -34.05
N ARG A 332 -10.04 -8.70 -34.54
CA ARG A 332 -10.57 -9.83 -33.80
C ARG A 332 -9.57 -10.29 -32.72
N PRO A 333 -10.01 -11.07 -31.70
CA PRO A 333 -9.13 -11.57 -30.64
C PRO A 333 -7.94 -12.41 -31.11
N ASP A 334 -8.01 -13.01 -32.31
CA ASP A 334 -6.91 -13.71 -32.97
C ASP A 334 -5.88 -12.76 -33.61
N GLY A 335 -6.08 -11.45 -33.48
CA GLY A 335 -5.24 -10.41 -34.04
C GLY A 335 -5.44 -10.17 -35.54
N ARG A 336 -6.51 -10.72 -36.14
CA ARG A 336 -6.78 -10.60 -37.58
C ARG A 336 -7.94 -9.65 -37.89
N ILE A 337 -7.87 -9.01 -39.06
CA ILE A 337 -8.99 -8.27 -39.66
C ILE A 337 -9.57 -9.05 -40.84
N SER A 338 -10.88 -8.95 -41.04
CA SER A 338 -11.56 -9.53 -42.21
C SER A 338 -11.58 -8.53 -43.36
N MET A 339 -10.97 -8.90 -44.47
CA MET A 339 -10.99 -8.14 -45.73
C MET A 339 -12.13 -8.60 -46.66
N GLY A 340 -13.18 -9.22 -46.11
CA GLY A 340 -14.30 -9.77 -46.88
C GLY A 340 -13.83 -10.85 -47.87
N TYR A 341 -14.12 -10.64 -49.17
CA TYR A 341 -13.74 -11.54 -50.26
C TYR A 341 -12.22 -11.77 -50.38
N TYR A 342 -11.41 -10.84 -49.88
CA TYR A 342 -9.95 -10.93 -49.96
C TYR A 342 -9.35 -11.74 -48.81
N GLY A 343 -10.15 -12.32 -47.92
CA GLY A 343 -9.68 -13.18 -46.82
C GLY A 343 -9.38 -12.40 -45.54
N GLN A 344 -8.36 -12.84 -44.79
CA GLN A 344 -8.01 -12.27 -43.49
C GLN A 344 -6.53 -11.89 -43.42
N VAL A 345 -6.22 -10.81 -42.69
CA VAL A 345 -4.84 -10.31 -42.52
C VAL A 345 -4.54 -10.14 -41.03
N TYR A 346 -3.40 -10.63 -40.58
CA TYR A 346 -2.93 -10.47 -39.20
C TYR A 346 -2.31 -9.08 -39.00
N VAL A 347 -2.86 -8.29 -38.08
CA VAL A 347 -2.49 -6.88 -37.84
C VAL A 347 -2.12 -6.57 -36.39
N ALA A 348 -2.42 -7.45 -35.44
CA ALA A 348 -2.06 -7.22 -34.05
C ALA A 348 -0.54 -7.14 -33.88
N GLY A 349 -0.06 -6.16 -33.10
CA GLY A 349 1.36 -5.96 -32.90
C GLY A 349 2.04 -5.11 -33.98
N LEU A 350 1.31 -4.65 -35.00
CA LEU A 350 1.85 -3.81 -36.08
C LEU A 350 1.40 -2.35 -35.96
N THR A 351 2.23 -1.45 -36.46
CA THR A 351 1.90 -0.04 -36.65
C THR A 351 1.01 0.16 -37.88
N VAL A 352 0.33 1.30 -37.98
CA VAL A 352 -0.54 1.62 -39.12
C VAL A 352 0.19 1.53 -40.46
N SER A 353 1.45 1.99 -40.51
CA SER A 353 2.29 1.92 -41.71
C SER A 353 2.63 0.49 -42.12
N GLU A 354 3.00 -0.36 -41.16
CA GLU A 354 3.27 -1.78 -41.41
C GLU A 354 2.00 -2.54 -41.81
N ILE A 355 0.85 -2.18 -41.22
CA ILE A 355 -0.45 -2.75 -41.59
C ILE A 355 -0.78 -2.39 -43.04
N LYS A 356 -0.58 -1.13 -43.44
CA LYS A 356 -0.79 -0.68 -44.82
C LYS A 356 0.05 -1.49 -45.80
N GLU A 357 1.35 -1.62 -45.55
CA GLU A 357 2.24 -2.45 -46.38
C GLU A 357 1.76 -3.91 -46.45
N LYS A 358 1.41 -4.50 -45.32
CA LYS A 358 0.95 -5.89 -45.24
C LYS A 358 -0.37 -6.11 -45.98
N ILE A 359 -1.30 -5.15 -45.91
CA ILE A 359 -2.55 -5.17 -46.65
C ILE A 359 -2.28 -5.09 -48.16
N ILE A 360 -1.38 -4.20 -48.59
CA ILE A 360 -1.01 -4.06 -50.02
C ILE A 360 -0.39 -5.36 -50.55
N LEU A 361 0.55 -5.96 -49.80
CA LEU A 361 1.15 -7.24 -50.16
C LEU A 361 0.13 -8.38 -50.24
N HIS A 362 -0.87 -8.36 -49.36
CA HIS A 362 -1.95 -9.34 -49.38
C HIS A 362 -2.90 -9.13 -50.57
N LEU A 363 -3.24 -7.88 -50.89
CA LEU A 363 -4.10 -7.51 -52.01
C LEU A 363 -3.43 -7.70 -53.37
N ARG A 364 -2.09 -7.67 -53.45
CA ARG A 364 -1.33 -7.98 -54.68
C ARG A 364 -1.63 -9.37 -55.26
N LYS A 365 -2.15 -10.30 -54.45
CA LYS A 365 -2.61 -11.62 -54.91
C LYS A 365 -3.91 -11.57 -55.72
N TYR A 366 -4.67 -10.48 -55.62
CA TYR A 366 -6.02 -10.36 -56.16
C TYR A 366 -6.23 -9.12 -57.04
N LEU A 367 -5.39 -8.08 -56.92
CA LEU A 367 -5.47 -6.80 -57.63
C LEU A 367 -4.17 -6.53 -58.39
N THR A 368 -4.25 -5.74 -59.46
CA THR A 368 -3.07 -5.36 -60.27
C THR A 368 -2.23 -4.28 -59.56
N GLU A 369 -0.95 -4.18 -59.94
CA GLU A 369 -0.01 -3.22 -59.34
C GLU A 369 -0.41 -1.75 -59.59
N GLU A 370 -1.06 -1.47 -60.73
CA GLU A 370 -1.63 -0.16 -61.05
C GLU A 370 -2.76 0.22 -60.09
N GLN A 371 -3.69 -0.70 -59.82
CA GLN A 371 -4.81 -0.48 -58.89
C GLN A 371 -4.33 -0.21 -57.46
N LEU A 372 -3.22 -0.83 -57.07
CA LEU A 372 -2.58 -0.63 -55.77
C LEU A 372 -1.66 0.59 -55.73
N GLY A 373 -1.49 1.33 -56.83
CA GLY A 373 -0.62 2.50 -56.88
C GLY A 373 0.86 2.18 -56.68
N LEU A 374 1.27 0.95 -57.00
CA LEU A 374 2.67 0.53 -56.93
C LEU A 374 3.47 0.95 -58.16
N VAL A 375 2.78 1.48 -59.17
CA VAL A 375 3.37 1.95 -60.42
C VAL A 375 2.84 3.35 -60.71
N ILE A 376 3.75 4.32 -60.84
CA ILE A 376 3.42 5.67 -61.29
C ILE A 376 3.89 5.81 -62.74
N PRO A 377 3.00 6.19 -63.67
CA PRO A 377 3.40 6.51 -65.04
C PRO A 377 4.20 7.82 -65.04
N ASP A 378 5.45 7.77 -65.53
CA ASP A 378 6.30 8.96 -65.66
C ASP A 378 5.72 9.88 -66.74
N SER A 379 5.16 11.03 -66.35
CA SER A 379 4.48 11.95 -67.28
C SER A 379 5.43 12.74 -68.19
N ALA A 380 6.75 12.59 -68.01
CA ALA A 380 7.74 13.49 -68.60
C ALA A 380 8.66 12.90 -69.67
N ARG A 381 8.92 11.58 -69.75
CA ARG A 381 9.71 10.95 -70.85
C ARG A 381 9.78 9.42 -70.70
N SER A 382 9.39 8.72 -71.78
CA SER A 382 9.41 7.26 -71.96
C SER A 382 8.39 6.50 -71.09
N GLY A 383 7.73 5.49 -71.66
CA GLY A 383 6.80 4.59 -70.96
C GLY A 383 7.46 3.69 -69.89
N ARG A 384 8.46 4.21 -69.17
CA ARG A 384 9.10 3.57 -68.03
C ARG A 384 8.30 3.90 -66.78
N SER A 385 7.55 2.91 -66.34
CA SER A 385 6.87 2.88 -65.07
C SER A 385 7.87 2.81 -63.91
N ARG A 386 7.77 3.70 -62.93
CA ARG A 386 8.65 3.67 -61.75
C ARG A 386 7.99 2.83 -60.63
N PRO A 387 8.66 1.79 -60.12
CA PRO A 387 8.13 1.01 -59.01
C PRO A 387 8.14 1.85 -57.72
N VAL A 388 7.02 1.83 -57.00
CA VAL A 388 6.81 2.52 -55.72
C VAL A 388 6.77 1.48 -54.60
N SER A 389 7.39 1.80 -53.46
CA SER A 389 7.34 0.94 -52.28
C SER A 389 5.89 0.83 -51.77
N PRO A 390 5.43 -0.35 -51.30
CA PRO A 390 4.11 -0.51 -50.70
C PRO A 390 3.81 0.51 -49.59
N ALA A 391 4.81 0.91 -48.79
CA ALA A 391 4.63 1.92 -47.74
C ALA A 391 4.18 3.29 -48.29
N ASP A 392 4.65 3.67 -49.47
CA ASP A 392 4.45 4.99 -50.09
C ASP A 392 3.22 5.05 -51.02
N SER A 393 2.51 3.94 -51.20
CA SER A 393 1.32 3.91 -52.06
C SER A 393 0.26 4.89 -51.57
N THR A 394 -0.25 5.74 -52.46
CA THR A 394 -1.33 6.70 -52.17
C THR A 394 -2.73 6.12 -52.36
N ARG A 395 -2.83 4.90 -52.93
CA ARG A 395 -4.13 4.27 -53.26
C ARG A 395 -4.78 3.56 -52.09
N VAL A 396 -4.00 3.13 -51.10
CA VAL A 396 -4.50 2.46 -49.89
C VAL A 396 -4.28 3.34 -48.69
N SER A 397 -5.34 3.72 -48.00
CA SER A 397 -5.26 4.40 -46.70
C SER A 397 -5.69 3.44 -45.59
N VAL A 398 -4.97 3.52 -44.47
CA VAL A 398 -5.26 2.76 -43.25
C VAL A 398 -5.23 3.76 -42.11
N GLU A 399 -6.31 3.83 -41.34
CA GLU A 399 -6.47 4.74 -40.22
C GLU A 399 -7.12 4.01 -39.03
N VAL A 400 -6.71 4.31 -37.81
CA VAL A 400 -7.37 3.78 -36.61
C VAL A 400 -8.56 4.68 -36.30
N VAL A 401 -9.78 4.13 -36.38
CA VAL A 401 -11.02 4.86 -36.11
C VAL A 401 -11.34 4.88 -34.62
N ALA A 402 -11.08 3.77 -33.93
CA ALA A 402 -11.30 3.64 -32.51
C ALA A 402 -10.12 2.94 -31.82
N PHE A 403 -9.47 3.69 -30.92
CA PHE A 403 -8.37 3.24 -30.07
C PHE A 403 -8.94 2.50 -28.85
N ASN A 404 -9.41 1.27 -29.07
CA ASN A 404 -10.13 0.49 -28.07
C ASN A 404 -9.22 -0.41 -27.24
N SER A 405 -7.96 -0.63 -27.62
CA SER A 405 -7.01 -1.49 -26.91
C SER A 405 -6.41 -0.78 -25.70
N LYS A 406 -5.87 0.42 -25.90
CA LYS A 406 -5.18 1.21 -24.90
C LYS A 406 -6.12 2.26 -24.33
N ALA A 407 -6.25 2.28 -23.01
CA ALA A 407 -7.14 3.20 -22.31
C ALA A 407 -6.59 3.59 -20.94
N TYR A 408 -7.08 4.71 -20.42
CA TYR A 408 -6.95 5.12 -19.03
C TYR A 408 -8.35 5.18 -18.39
N TYR A 409 -8.40 5.26 -17.06
CA TYR A 409 -9.65 5.25 -16.31
C TYR A 409 -9.79 6.54 -15.53
N VAL A 410 -10.91 7.23 -15.67
CA VAL A 410 -11.26 8.38 -14.83
C VAL A 410 -12.38 7.95 -13.90
N LEU A 411 -12.14 8.09 -12.59
CA LEU A 411 -13.00 7.57 -11.53
C LEU A 411 -13.29 8.65 -10.48
N GLY A 412 -14.48 8.57 -9.87
CA GLY A 412 -14.85 9.41 -8.74
C GLY A 412 -15.83 10.53 -9.10
N ASP A 413 -15.69 11.68 -8.44
CA ASP A 413 -16.62 12.83 -8.54
C ASP A 413 -16.33 13.69 -9.79
N VAL A 414 -16.49 13.08 -10.96
CA VAL A 414 -16.43 13.73 -12.28
C VAL A 414 -17.79 13.61 -12.97
N ALA A 415 -18.06 14.44 -13.99
CA ALA A 415 -19.36 14.41 -14.67
C ALA A 415 -19.65 13.05 -15.34
N THR A 416 -18.66 12.49 -16.05
CA THR A 416 -18.77 11.20 -16.73
C THR A 416 -17.57 10.30 -16.37
N PRO A 417 -17.64 9.52 -15.28
CA PRO A 417 -16.61 8.56 -14.95
C PRO A 417 -16.63 7.39 -15.93
N GLY A 418 -15.47 6.86 -16.30
CA GLY A 418 -15.42 5.78 -17.26
C GLY A 418 -14.03 5.49 -17.83
N ARG A 419 -14.03 4.62 -18.83
CA ARG A 419 -12.87 4.24 -19.61
C ARG A 419 -12.72 5.21 -20.77
N MET A 420 -11.53 5.80 -20.91
CA MET A 420 -11.22 6.76 -21.96
C MET A 420 -10.09 6.22 -22.87
N PRO A 421 -10.19 6.39 -24.20
CA PRO A 421 -9.14 5.97 -25.13
C PRO A 421 -7.88 6.84 -24.95
N ILE A 422 -6.71 6.28 -25.24
CA ILE A 422 -5.43 7.01 -25.20
C ILE A 422 -4.75 7.00 -26.57
N THR A 423 -4.39 8.19 -27.05
CA THR A 423 -3.72 8.45 -28.33
C THR A 423 -2.23 8.72 -28.13
N GLY A 424 -1.85 9.16 -26.93
CA GLY A 424 -0.48 9.25 -26.44
C GLY A 424 0.00 10.66 -26.07
N SER A 425 -0.80 11.68 -26.38
CA SER A 425 -0.53 13.08 -26.07
C SER A 425 -1.38 13.63 -24.92
N GLU A 426 -2.17 12.79 -24.25
CA GLU A 426 -3.10 13.24 -23.23
C GLU A 426 -2.40 13.57 -21.91
N THR A 427 -2.79 14.69 -21.32
CA THR A 427 -2.41 15.10 -19.97
C THR A 427 -3.53 14.86 -18.96
N VAL A 428 -3.24 15.05 -17.66
CA VAL A 428 -4.27 14.93 -16.62
C VAL A 428 -5.42 15.91 -16.84
N LEU A 429 -5.11 17.15 -17.27
CA LEU A 429 -6.13 18.14 -17.56
C LEU A 429 -7.04 17.70 -18.73
N ASP A 430 -6.45 17.17 -19.80
CA ASP A 430 -7.21 16.64 -20.94
C ASP A 430 -8.13 15.49 -20.50
N GLY A 431 -7.62 14.60 -19.65
CA GLY A 431 -8.40 13.50 -19.10
C GLY A 431 -9.60 13.95 -18.25
N LEU A 432 -9.45 15.01 -17.45
CA LEU A 432 -10.56 15.60 -16.70
C LEU A 432 -11.56 16.30 -17.62
N ASN A 433 -11.09 17.00 -18.66
CA ASN A 433 -11.94 17.67 -19.62
C ASN A 433 -12.76 16.66 -20.45
N CYS A 434 -12.14 15.56 -20.89
CA CYS A 434 -12.84 14.45 -21.55
C CYS A 434 -13.91 13.80 -20.66
N ALA A 435 -13.70 13.79 -19.33
CA ALA A 435 -14.69 13.31 -18.37
C ALA A 435 -15.80 14.33 -18.05
N GLY A 436 -15.84 15.48 -18.75
CA GLY A 436 -16.83 16.54 -18.55
C GLY A 436 -16.55 17.43 -17.34
N GLY A 437 -15.32 17.44 -16.84
CA GLY A 437 -14.89 18.27 -15.72
C GLY A 437 -15.22 17.70 -14.33
N LEU A 438 -14.93 18.50 -13.32
CA LEU A 438 -15.15 18.17 -11.91
C LEU A 438 -16.56 18.56 -11.46
N LEU A 439 -17.19 17.72 -10.65
CA LEU A 439 -18.46 18.07 -10.01
C LEU A 439 -18.25 19.10 -8.87
N PRO A 440 -19.26 19.89 -8.49
CA PRO A 440 -19.15 20.84 -7.37
C PRO A 440 -18.79 20.20 -6.02
N SER A 441 -19.10 18.91 -5.84
CA SER A 441 -18.75 18.13 -4.65
C SER A 441 -17.32 17.55 -4.67
N ALA A 442 -16.60 17.70 -5.79
CA ALA A 442 -15.27 17.14 -5.96
C ALA A 442 -14.23 17.85 -5.09
N ALA A 443 -13.32 17.08 -4.49
CA ALA A 443 -12.19 17.59 -3.74
C ALA A 443 -11.06 18.01 -4.70
N VAL A 444 -11.05 19.29 -5.07
CA VAL A 444 -10.03 19.89 -5.95
C VAL A 444 -8.58 19.68 -5.42
N SER A 445 -8.42 19.59 -4.10
CA SER A 445 -7.14 19.36 -3.42
C SER A 445 -6.71 17.89 -3.32
N ASN A 446 -7.59 16.96 -3.68
CA ASN A 446 -7.36 15.52 -3.56
C ASN A 446 -7.72 14.80 -4.85
N ILE A 447 -6.99 15.12 -5.92
CA ILE A 447 -6.99 14.40 -7.18
C ILE A 447 -5.69 13.61 -7.27
N ARG A 448 -5.77 12.35 -7.67
CA ARG A 448 -4.60 11.45 -7.75
C ARG A 448 -4.56 10.71 -9.06
N LEU A 449 -3.41 10.74 -9.71
CA LEU A 449 -3.08 9.85 -10.81
C LEU A 449 -2.36 8.63 -10.24
N VAL A 450 -2.92 7.45 -10.46
CA VAL A 450 -2.40 6.17 -10.01
C VAL A 450 -1.81 5.47 -11.23
N ARG A 451 -0.47 5.33 -11.23
CA ARG A 451 0.26 4.68 -12.31
C ARG A 451 0.67 3.26 -11.91
N PRO A 452 0.27 2.22 -12.67
CA PRO A 452 0.79 0.88 -12.47
C PRO A 452 2.27 0.83 -12.89
N GLU A 453 3.14 0.24 -12.07
CA GLU A 453 4.54 0.04 -12.45
C GLU A 453 4.67 -1.08 -13.51
N PRO A 454 5.48 -0.88 -14.57
CA PRO A 454 5.78 -1.94 -15.52
C PRO A 454 6.64 -3.01 -14.83
N GLY A 455 6.06 -4.19 -14.59
CA GLY A 455 6.78 -5.32 -13.96
C GLY A 455 6.01 -6.09 -12.87
N GLY A 456 4.74 -5.75 -12.60
CA GLY A 456 3.91 -6.53 -11.66
C GLY A 456 4.28 -6.35 -10.18
N SER A 457 5.16 -5.40 -9.85
CA SER A 457 5.28 -4.87 -8.49
C SER A 457 3.96 -4.18 -8.13
N ASN A 458 3.26 -4.66 -7.10
CA ASN A 458 2.02 -4.05 -6.57
C ASN A 458 2.26 -2.68 -5.88
N LEU A 459 3.26 -1.91 -6.32
CA LEU A 459 3.53 -0.55 -5.90
C LEU A 459 2.88 0.38 -6.94
N GLU A 460 1.59 0.64 -6.77
CA GLU A 460 0.93 1.71 -7.49
C GLU A 460 1.61 3.05 -7.15
N LYS A 461 2.14 3.74 -8.16
CA LYS A 461 2.76 5.06 -7.96
C LYS A 461 1.64 6.10 -7.87
N PHE A 462 1.47 6.69 -6.69
CA PHE A 462 0.50 7.77 -6.48
C PHE A 462 1.14 9.12 -6.80
N LEU A 463 0.63 9.77 -7.84
CA LEU A 463 1.00 11.12 -8.23
C LEU A 463 -0.14 12.06 -7.81
N LYS A 464 0.16 13.02 -6.94
CA LYS A 464 -0.80 14.04 -6.51
C LYS A 464 -0.96 15.07 -7.62
N VAL A 465 -2.20 15.41 -7.95
CA VAL A 465 -2.54 16.42 -8.96
C VAL A 465 -3.16 17.62 -8.24
N ASP A 466 -2.59 18.80 -8.46
CA ASP A 466 -3.08 20.05 -7.89
C ASP A 466 -3.84 20.83 -8.97
N TYR A 467 -5.12 20.50 -9.17
CA TYR A 467 -5.96 21.08 -10.23
C TYR A 467 -6.06 22.61 -10.15
N ARG A 468 -6.13 23.15 -8.93
CA ARG A 468 -6.16 24.61 -8.71
C ARG A 468 -4.91 25.29 -9.25
N ALA A 469 -3.74 24.69 -9.04
CA ALA A 469 -2.49 25.26 -9.54
C ALA A 469 -2.44 25.23 -11.07
N ILE A 470 -2.95 24.17 -11.69
CA ILE A 470 -3.00 24.02 -13.15
C ILE A 470 -3.96 25.04 -13.79
N VAL A 471 -5.18 25.16 -13.27
CA VAL A 471 -6.25 25.96 -13.92
C VAL A 471 -6.24 27.42 -13.49
N GLU A 472 -6.06 27.73 -12.21
CA GLU A 472 -6.09 29.12 -11.72
C GLU A 472 -4.72 29.80 -11.85
N ASN A 473 -3.64 29.08 -11.54
CA ASN A 473 -2.28 29.67 -11.52
C ASN A 473 -1.48 29.37 -12.79
N GLY A 474 -1.95 28.48 -13.67
CA GLY A 474 -1.24 28.09 -14.89
C GLY A 474 0.05 27.31 -14.66
N ASP A 475 0.21 26.64 -13.50
CA ASP A 475 1.41 25.85 -13.18
C ASP A 475 1.28 24.41 -13.72
N PRO A 476 2.05 24.02 -14.75
CA PRO A 476 1.99 22.68 -15.34
C PRO A 476 2.74 21.62 -14.51
N ALA A 477 3.32 21.97 -13.35
CA ALA A 477 4.17 21.06 -12.58
C ALA A 477 3.50 19.74 -12.18
N THR A 478 2.18 19.75 -11.98
CA THR A 478 1.38 18.56 -11.64
C THR A 478 0.49 18.08 -12.78
N ASN A 479 0.59 18.69 -13.96
CA ASN A 479 -0.08 18.22 -15.16
C ASN A 479 0.74 17.12 -15.84
N TYR A 480 0.61 15.90 -15.31
CA TYR A 480 1.35 14.74 -15.80
C TYR A 480 0.80 14.24 -17.14
N GLN A 481 1.68 13.71 -18.00
CA GLN A 481 1.25 12.94 -19.17
C GLN A 481 0.64 11.61 -18.72
N ILE A 482 -0.55 11.29 -19.21
CA ILE A 482 -1.25 10.03 -18.93
C ILE A 482 -0.61 8.90 -19.73
N ARG A 483 -0.55 7.70 -19.15
CA ARG A 483 -0.07 6.47 -19.81
C ARG A 483 -1.18 5.41 -19.87
N PRO A 484 -1.08 4.44 -20.81
CA PRO A 484 -2.03 3.34 -20.88
C PRO A 484 -2.12 2.60 -19.54
N GLY A 485 -3.33 2.38 -19.04
CA GLY A 485 -3.59 1.70 -17.77
C GLY A 485 -3.55 2.59 -16.53
N ASP A 486 -3.24 3.88 -16.66
CA ASP A 486 -3.33 4.83 -15.54
C ASP A 486 -4.78 4.99 -15.05
N ARG A 487 -4.93 5.29 -13.76
CA ARG A 487 -6.23 5.59 -13.12
C ARG A 487 -6.20 6.97 -12.50
N LEU A 488 -7.02 7.88 -12.99
CA LEU A 488 -7.24 9.20 -12.43
C LEU A 488 -8.42 9.16 -11.46
N ILE A 489 -8.15 9.38 -10.17
CA ILE A 489 -9.14 9.28 -9.11
C ILE A 489 -9.41 10.67 -8.52
N VAL A 490 -10.65 11.11 -8.63
CA VAL A 490 -11.18 12.35 -8.05
C VAL A 490 -12.00 12.02 -6.82
N TYR A 491 -11.50 12.35 -5.64
CA TYR A 491 -12.22 12.10 -4.40
C TYR A 491 -13.29 13.16 -4.16
N ARG A 492 -14.35 12.81 -3.42
CA ARG A 492 -15.34 13.77 -2.92
C ARG A 492 -14.81 14.57 -1.73
N ASP A 493 -15.18 15.85 -1.61
CA ASP A 493 -14.80 16.68 -0.47
C ASP A 493 -15.48 16.14 0.81
N PRO A 494 -14.73 15.81 1.88
CA PRO A 494 -15.33 15.40 3.16
C PRO A 494 -16.33 16.43 3.72
N LYS A 495 -16.18 17.73 3.44
CA LYS A 495 -17.15 18.75 3.87
C LYS A 495 -18.49 18.61 3.17
N SER A 496 -18.48 18.36 1.86
CA SER A 496 -19.70 18.14 1.08
C SER A 496 -20.49 16.93 1.59
N ARG A 497 -19.78 15.86 2.01
CA ARG A 497 -20.39 14.69 2.64
C ARG A 497 -21.08 15.04 3.97
N LEU A 498 -20.44 15.84 4.83
CA LEU A 498 -21.01 16.25 6.10
C LEU A 498 -22.25 17.15 5.91
N MET A 499 -22.22 18.07 4.94
CA MET A 499 -23.38 18.91 4.62
C MET A 499 -24.53 18.05 4.09
N GLN A 500 -24.27 17.10 3.20
CA GLN A 500 -25.28 16.18 2.69
C GLN A 500 -25.87 15.27 3.79
N GLU A 501 -25.03 14.81 4.73
CA GLU A 501 -25.48 14.06 5.93
C GLU A 501 -26.34 14.92 6.88
N GLN A 502 -26.09 16.23 6.95
CA GLN A 502 -26.92 17.16 7.73
C GLN A 502 -28.23 17.49 7.01
N GLU A 503 -28.20 17.72 5.70
CA GLU A 503 -29.40 17.96 4.88
C GLU A 503 -30.33 16.75 4.87
N THR A 504 -29.80 15.54 4.73
CA THR A 504 -30.58 14.30 4.79
C THR A 504 -31.21 14.11 6.16
N LYS A 505 -30.46 14.33 7.26
CA LYS A 505 -31.04 14.32 8.60
C LYS A 505 -32.12 15.38 8.77
N ALA A 506 -31.90 16.60 8.26
CA ALA A 506 -32.88 17.67 8.31
C ALA A 506 -34.17 17.28 7.56
N GLN A 507 -34.04 16.71 6.35
CA GLN A 507 -35.16 16.17 5.56
C GLN A 507 -35.88 15.03 6.28
N GLU A 508 -35.16 14.11 6.93
CA GLU A 508 -35.75 13.05 7.74
C GLU A 508 -36.54 13.61 8.94
N THR A 509 -35.98 14.60 9.65
CA THR A 509 -36.71 15.30 10.72
C THR A 509 -37.94 16.03 10.20
N ASN A 510 -37.85 16.72 9.06
CA ASN A 510 -38.98 17.41 8.46
C ASN A 510 -40.09 16.41 8.06
N ALA A 511 -39.73 15.32 7.40
CA ALA A 511 -40.67 14.24 7.07
C ALA A 511 -41.30 13.60 8.33
N MET A 512 -40.54 13.48 9.43
CA MET A 512 -41.07 13.00 10.70
C MET A 512 -42.06 14.00 11.34
N ILE A 513 -41.75 15.29 11.26
CA ILE A 513 -42.63 16.36 11.75
C ILE A 513 -43.92 16.40 10.93
N GLU A 514 -43.85 16.32 9.60
CA GLU A 514 -45.02 16.26 8.72
C GLU A 514 -45.91 15.05 9.03
N ARG A 515 -45.32 13.86 9.25
CA ARG A 515 -46.08 12.67 9.68
C ARG A 515 -46.75 12.83 11.04
N ARG A 516 -46.14 13.58 11.97
CA ARG A 516 -46.73 13.85 13.28
C ARG A 516 -47.84 14.89 13.20
N LEU A 517 -47.66 15.94 12.40
CA LEU A 517 -48.68 16.94 12.13
C LEU A 517 -49.91 16.30 11.48
N SER A 518 -49.73 15.46 10.45
CA SER A 518 -50.86 14.77 9.82
C SER A 518 -51.59 13.82 10.78
N ALA A 519 -50.87 13.15 11.69
CA ALA A 519 -51.49 12.32 12.73
C ALA A 519 -52.27 13.14 13.78
N VAL A 520 -51.84 14.37 14.05
CA VAL A 520 -52.54 15.29 14.96
C VAL A 520 -53.78 15.87 14.27
N GLU A 521 -53.68 16.27 13.01
CA GLU A 521 -54.82 16.72 12.19
C GLU A 521 -55.90 15.63 12.12
N GLN A 522 -55.54 14.38 11.80
CA GLN A 522 -56.48 13.25 11.81
C GLN A 522 -57.17 13.03 13.17
N ARG A 523 -56.47 13.30 14.28
CA ARG A 523 -57.06 13.19 15.62
C ARG A 523 -58.01 14.35 15.91
N LEU A 524 -57.66 15.56 15.49
CA LEU A 524 -58.51 16.74 15.59
C LEU A 524 -59.78 16.56 14.77
N ASP A 525 -59.68 16.11 13.52
CA ASP A 525 -60.84 15.82 12.67
C ASP A 525 -61.77 14.80 13.34
N ARG A 526 -61.20 13.73 13.93
CA ARG A 526 -61.97 12.73 14.65
C ARG A 526 -62.67 13.28 15.90
N VAL A 527 -62.05 14.23 16.59
CA VAL A 527 -62.67 14.90 17.75
C VAL A 527 -63.76 15.87 17.30
N ILE A 528 -63.55 16.59 16.19
CA ILE A 528 -64.57 17.47 15.60
C ILE A 528 -65.78 16.63 15.16
N GLU A 529 -65.59 15.50 14.48
CA GLU A 529 -66.67 14.56 14.14
C GLU A 529 -67.47 14.11 15.36
N LEU A 530 -66.79 13.82 16.48
CA LEU A 530 -67.43 13.43 17.75
C LEU A 530 -68.22 14.58 18.38
N LEU A 531 -67.76 15.83 18.25
CA LEU A 531 -68.41 17.03 18.79
C LEU A 531 -69.58 17.53 17.93
N GLU A 532 -69.51 17.34 16.61
CA GLU A 532 -70.57 17.71 15.66
C GLU A 532 -71.75 16.73 15.65
N GLY A 533 -71.73 15.68 16.47
CA GLY A 533 -72.83 14.72 16.60
C GLY A 533 -73.08 13.87 15.35
N ARG A 534 -72.14 13.86 14.40
CA ARG A 534 -72.17 12.93 13.26
C ARG A 534 -71.67 11.58 13.74
N THR A 535 -72.61 10.75 14.16
CA THR A 535 -72.34 9.31 14.34
C THR A 535 -71.83 8.74 13.01
N PRO A 536 -70.66 8.07 12.98
CA PRO A 536 -70.23 7.35 11.79
C PRO A 536 -71.29 6.27 11.48
N PRO A 537 -71.55 5.96 10.21
CA PRO A 537 -72.50 4.91 9.84
C PRO A 537 -72.07 3.58 10.47
N SER A 538 -72.86 3.15 11.46
CA SER A 538 -72.77 1.82 12.04
C SER A 538 -73.37 0.80 11.07
N SER A 539 -72.60 -0.24 10.80
CA SER A 539 -73.00 -1.55 10.27
C SER A 539 -73.44 -1.65 8.81
N ALA A 540 -72.58 -2.26 8.00
CA ALA A 540 -73.01 -3.37 7.16
C ALA A 540 -72.13 -4.58 7.51
N LYS A 541 -72.75 -5.59 8.14
CA LYS A 541 -72.25 -6.95 8.23
C LYS A 541 -72.06 -7.47 6.79
N GLU A 542 -70.84 -7.76 6.38
CA GLU A 542 -70.59 -8.69 5.28
C GLU A 542 -69.86 -9.91 5.85
N SER A 543 -70.65 -10.99 5.85
CA SER A 543 -70.35 -12.41 5.96
C SER A 543 -68.88 -12.85 5.84
N GLU A 544 -68.40 -13.55 6.86
CA GLU A 544 -67.36 -14.57 6.76
C GLU A 544 -67.77 -15.66 5.75
N PRO A 545 -66.86 -16.15 4.89
CA PRO A 545 -67.02 -17.43 4.22
C PRO A 545 -66.42 -18.55 5.08
N GLU A 546 -67.24 -19.56 5.39
CA GLU A 546 -66.78 -20.82 5.99
C GLU A 546 -65.74 -21.53 5.09
N PRO A 547 -64.78 -22.26 5.67
CA PRO A 547 -63.87 -23.11 4.92
C PRO A 547 -64.48 -24.51 4.76
N GLU A 548 -64.89 -24.86 3.54
CA GLU A 548 -65.06 -26.27 3.16
C GLU A 548 -63.91 -26.70 2.24
N THR A 549 -63.33 -27.86 2.52
CA THR A 549 -62.79 -28.79 1.52
C THR A 549 -63.00 -30.19 2.05
N PRO A 550 -63.25 -31.19 1.19
CA PRO A 550 -62.32 -31.60 0.13
C PRO A 550 -62.71 -31.21 -1.30
#